data_AF-A0A0R2TNJ2-F1
#
_entry.id   AF-A0A0R2TNJ2-F1
#
_cell.length_a   1.000
_cell.length_b   1.000
_cell.length_c   1.000
_cell.angle_alpha   90.00
_cell.angle_beta   90.00
_cell.angle_gamma   90.00
#
_symmetry.space_group_name_H-M   'P 1'
#
loop_
_entity.id
_entity.type
_entity.pdbx_description
1 polymer ?
#
loop_
_entity_poly.entity_id
_entity_poly.type
_entity_poly.pdbx_seq_one_letter_code
_entity_poly.pdbx_strand_id
1 'polypeptide(L)'
;LALEQSQAAAAVGQIQLARAYEEVLAPHKITTAQVLVTLEDTTDRRRYLNSRATLETLLSFGVVPIVNENDTVATDEIRFGDNDRLAAQIAVTVGADQLVLLSDVDGFYSANPHQDPTATRFNLVEEITPMIEAMAGDPISGLSKGGMKTKIMAAKSAVAGGCSMAIMHGAVARPLQALQNGAAHTWFLAQTDPQAARKRWINTLKTRGDILLDAGAVQALLSGKSLLPAGVFAVRGQFERGDLVAILGPDGAALGRGLVRYSADETRAIAGHKSAEIEQILGYAGRAALVHRDDMVI
;
A
#
# COMPACT_ATOMS: atom_id res chain seq x y z
N LEU A 1 -2.01 0.50 30.81
CA LEU A 1 -0.98 -0.54 30.91
C LEU A 1 0.37 0.13 30.69
N ALA A 2 1.43 -0.31 31.37
CA ALA A 2 2.79 0.07 30.98
C ALA A 2 3.09 -0.42 29.55
N LEU A 3 4.17 0.06 28.95
CA LEU A 3 4.45 -0.21 27.55
C LEU A 3 4.54 -1.70 27.26
N GLU A 4 5.37 -2.37 28.04
CA GLU A 4 5.73 -3.76 27.93
C GLU A 4 4.52 -4.64 28.23
N GLN A 5 3.67 -4.22 29.17
CA GLN A 5 2.40 -4.89 29.46
C GLN A 5 1.42 -4.80 28.29
N SER A 6 1.39 -3.66 27.59
CA SER A 6 0.54 -3.49 26.40
C SER A 6 1.04 -4.36 25.25
N GLN A 7 2.36 -4.42 25.02
CA GLN A 7 2.95 -5.29 24.00
C GLN A 7 2.74 -6.78 24.31
N ALA A 8 2.92 -7.18 25.57
CA ALA A 8 2.68 -8.55 26.00
C ALA A 8 1.20 -8.94 25.80
N ALA A 9 0.27 -8.05 26.13
CA ALA A 9 -1.15 -8.25 25.87
C ALA A 9 -1.45 -8.34 24.37
N ALA A 10 -0.87 -7.46 23.54
CA ALA A 10 -1.02 -7.47 22.09
C ALA A 10 -0.47 -8.77 21.49
N ALA A 11 0.69 -9.24 21.91
CA ALA A 11 1.29 -10.50 21.45
C ALA A 11 0.40 -11.72 21.74
N VAL A 12 -0.21 -11.78 22.93
CA VAL A 12 -1.18 -12.84 23.28
C VAL A 12 -2.48 -12.68 22.50
N GLY A 13 -3.00 -11.46 22.39
CA GLY A 13 -4.25 -11.14 21.72
C GLY A 13 -4.19 -11.38 20.21
N GLN A 14 -3.04 -11.15 19.58
CA GLN A 14 -2.86 -11.28 18.13
C GLN A 14 -3.06 -12.72 17.63
N ILE A 15 -2.70 -13.72 18.45
CA ILE A 15 -2.97 -15.13 18.16
C ILE A 15 -4.47 -15.39 18.17
N GLN A 16 -5.17 -14.88 19.19
CA GLN A 16 -6.62 -15.05 19.33
C GLN A 16 -7.39 -14.34 18.21
N LEU A 17 -6.96 -13.14 17.82
CA LEU A 17 -7.54 -12.37 16.73
C LEU A 17 -7.42 -13.12 15.39
N ALA A 18 -6.22 -13.61 15.05
CA ALA A 18 -6.02 -14.36 13.82
C ALA A 18 -6.87 -15.63 13.78
N ARG A 19 -6.92 -16.36 14.89
CA ARG A 19 -7.76 -17.55 15.03
C ARG A 19 -9.25 -17.24 14.84
N ALA A 20 -9.75 -16.14 15.42
CA ALA A 20 -11.14 -15.75 15.26
C ALA A 20 -11.51 -15.46 13.79
N TYR A 21 -10.63 -14.78 13.05
CA TYR A 21 -10.82 -14.58 11.61
C TYR A 21 -10.80 -15.89 10.83
N GLU A 22 -9.84 -16.77 11.10
CA GLU A 22 -9.74 -18.08 10.46
C GLU A 22 -11.00 -18.92 10.71
N GLU A 23 -11.46 -19.02 11.96
CA GLU A 23 -12.64 -19.81 12.35
C GLU A 23 -13.93 -19.31 11.67
N VAL A 24 -14.10 -18.00 11.53
CA VAL A 24 -15.29 -17.42 10.88
C VAL A 24 -15.23 -17.53 9.35
N LEU A 25 -14.06 -17.45 8.74
CA LEU A 25 -13.89 -17.46 7.29
C LEU A 25 -13.71 -18.87 6.70
N ALA A 26 -13.22 -19.83 7.47
CA ALA A 26 -13.01 -21.21 7.03
C ALA A 26 -14.28 -21.92 6.51
N PRO A 27 -15.47 -21.78 7.13
CA PRO A 27 -16.72 -22.35 6.59
C PRO A 27 -17.08 -21.82 5.19
N HIS A 28 -16.60 -20.64 4.85
CA HIS A 28 -16.78 -20.01 3.53
C HIS A 28 -15.69 -20.40 2.52
N LYS A 29 -14.78 -21.32 2.89
CA LYS A 29 -13.61 -21.73 2.10
C LYS A 29 -12.68 -20.57 1.74
N ILE A 30 -12.60 -19.58 2.62
CA ILE A 30 -11.71 -18.43 2.48
C ILE A 30 -10.48 -18.71 3.34
N THR A 31 -9.33 -18.84 2.68
CA THR A 31 -8.04 -18.95 3.36
C THR A 31 -7.59 -17.59 3.85
N THR A 32 -7.14 -17.49 5.10
CA THR A 32 -6.60 -16.26 5.68
C THR A 32 -5.08 -16.32 5.82
N ALA A 33 -4.41 -15.19 5.74
CA ALA A 33 -2.98 -15.08 6.07
C ALA A 33 -2.73 -13.89 6.99
N GLN A 34 -2.03 -14.11 8.10
CA GLN A 34 -1.64 -13.03 9.00
C GLN A 34 -0.46 -12.26 8.44
N VAL A 35 -0.56 -10.93 8.47
CA VAL A 35 0.53 -10.02 8.10
C VAL A 35 0.68 -8.98 9.19
N LEU A 36 1.89 -8.88 9.75
CA LEU A 36 2.25 -7.87 10.75
C LEU A 36 3.22 -6.88 10.14
N VAL A 37 2.93 -5.59 10.28
CA VAL A 37 3.77 -4.51 9.74
C VAL A 37 3.91 -3.39 10.76
N THR A 38 4.92 -2.55 10.62
CA THR A 38 4.99 -1.25 11.29
C THR A 38 4.79 -0.13 10.28
N LEU A 39 4.39 1.06 10.73
CA LEU A 39 4.37 2.23 9.84
C LEU A 39 5.74 2.50 9.19
N GLU A 40 6.82 2.24 9.92
CA GLU A 40 8.20 2.46 9.47
C GLU A 40 8.58 1.58 8.27
N ASP A 41 7.97 0.39 8.14
CA ASP A 41 8.24 -0.54 7.03
C ASP A 41 7.92 0.04 5.66
N THR A 42 7.20 1.15 5.60
CA THR A 42 6.89 1.85 4.35
C THR A 42 7.83 3.00 4.02
N THR A 43 8.60 3.47 5.00
CA THR A 43 9.64 4.48 4.78
C THR A 43 10.90 3.83 4.20
N ASP A 44 11.16 2.58 4.57
CA ASP A 44 12.17 1.73 3.93
C ASP A 44 11.63 1.15 2.62
N ARG A 45 12.27 1.55 1.51
CA ARG A 45 11.83 1.13 0.17
C ARG A 45 11.92 -0.38 -0.06
N ARG A 46 12.91 -1.06 0.51
CA ARG A 46 13.07 -2.51 0.35
C ARG A 46 11.97 -3.24 1.10
N ARG A 47 11.67 -2.82 2.33
CA ARG A 47 10.58 -3.37 3.15
C ARG A 47 9.23 -3.15 2.48
N TYR A 48 8.97 -1.93 2.00
CA TYR A 48 7.76 -1.62 1.22
C TYR A 48 7.56 -2.57 0.03
N LEU A 49 8.60 -2.75 -0.81
CA LEU A 49 8.51 -3.62 -1.99
C LEU A 49 8.35 -5.10 -1.63
N ASN A 50 8.92 -5.54 -0.50
CA ASN A 50 8.69 -6.90 0.01
C ASN A 50 7.24 -7.08 0.46
N SER A 51 6.72 -6.18 1.31
CA SER A 51 5.35 -6.24 1.81
C SER A 51 4.33 -6.21 0.67
N ARG A 52 4.54 -5.33 -0.31
CA ARG A 52 3.72 -5.29 -1.53
C ARG A 52 3.70 -6.62 -2.28
N ALA A 53 4.88 -7.16 -2.59
CA ALA A 53 4.98 -8.41 -3.34
C ALA A 53 4.31 -9.58 -2.60
N THR A 54 4.45 -9.63 -1.27
CA THR A 54 3.78 -10.64 -0.44
C THR A 54 2.26 -10.50 -0.51
N LEU A 55 1.73 -9.29 -0.28
CA LEU A 55 0.29 -9.04 -0.32
C LEU A 55 -0.32 -9.32 -1.70
N GLU A 56 0.33 -8.87 -2.78
CA GLU A 56 -0.08 -9.16 -4.16
C GLU A 56 -0.11 -10.67 -4.44
N THR A 57 0.90 -11.40 -3.95
CA THR A 57 0.97 -12.86 -4.12
C THR A 57 -0.16 -13.57 -3.35
N LEU A 58 -0.41 -13.18 -2.10
CA LEU A 58 -1.52 -13.73 -1.29
C LEU A 58 -2.86 -13.52 -1.99
N LEU A 59 -3.12 -12.29 -2.46
CA LEU A 59 -4.34 -11.97 -3.19
C LEU A 59 -4.45 -12.77 -4.49
N SER A 60 -3.34 -12.98 -5.22
CA SER A 60 -3.33 -13.80 -6.44
C SER A 60 -3.68 -15.28 -6.19
N PHE A 61 -3.45 -15.78 -4.97
CA PHE A 61 -3.83 -17.11 -4.54
C PHE A 61 -5.26 -17.20 -3.99
N GLY A 62 -6.02 -16.10 -4.01
CA GLY A 62 -7.37 -16.02 -3.43
C GLY A 62 -7.37 -16.03 -1.89
N VAL A 63 -6.22 -15.76 -1.26
CA VAL A 63 -6.07 -15.65 0.19
C VAL A 63 -6.48 -14.25 0.63
N VAL A 64 -7.15 -14.13 1.78
CA VAL A 64 -7.49 -12.86 2.42
C VAL A 64 -6.43 -12.50 3.46
N PRO A 65 -5.61 -11.45 3.24
CA PRO A 65 -4.65 -11.01 4.23
C PRO A 65 -5.35 -10.32 5.40
N ILE A 66 -5.05 -10.75 6.62
CA ILE A 66 -5.44 -10.09 7.88
C ILE A 66 -4.24 -9.30 8.36
N VAL A 67 -4.25 -8.00 8.10
CA VAL A 67 -3.14 -7.10 8.42
C VAL A 67 -3.38 -6.44 9.76
N ASN A 68 -2.37 -6.44 10.63
CA ASN A 68 -2.37 -5.64 11.86
C ASN A 68 -0.99 -5.03 12.11
N GLU A 69 -0.91 -4.07 13.01
CA GLU A 69 0.36 -3.51 13.45
C GLU A 69 1.18 -4.54 14.25
N ASN A 70 2.51 -4.49 14.12
CA ASN A 70 3.43 -5.30 14.91
C ASN A 70 3.78 -4.61 16.24
N ASP A 71 2.84 -4.62 17.18
CA ASP A 71 2.96 -3.96 18.49
C ASP A 71 4.22 -4.34 19.28
N THR A 72 4.75 -5.55 19.08
CA THR A 72 5.94 -6.07 19.80
C THR A 72 7.20 -5.28 19.47
N VAL A 73 7.29 -4.71 18.27
CA VAL A 73 8.47 -3.96 17.80
C VAL A 73 8.16 -2.49 17.53
N ALA A 74 6.90 -2.08 17.56
CA ALA A 74 6.50 -0.69 17.46
C ALA A 74 6.96 0.12 18.68
N THR A 75 7.54 1.28 18.48
CA THR A 75 7.93 2.22 19.54
C THR A 75 6.72 3.04 20.02
N ASP A 76 6.86 3.71 21.17
CA ASP A 76 5.75 4.34 21.90
C ASP A 76 5.05 5.49 21.17
N GLU A 77 5.73 6.13 20.23
CA GLU A 77 5.31 7.38 19.60
C GLU A 77 4.11 7.24 18.64
N ILE A 78 3.72 6.00 18.32
CA ILE A 78 2.80 5.68 17.19
C ILE A 78 1.55 4.88 17.61
N ARG A 79 1.43 4.45 18.87
CA ARG A 79 0.64 3.25 19.22
C ARG A 79 -0.90 3.30 19.24
N PHE A 80 -1.56 4.46 19.22
CA PHE A 80 -2.99 4.49 19.54
C PHE A 80 -3.81 5.38 18.60
N GLY A 81 -4.64 4.73 17.78
CA GLY A 81 -5.53 5.39 16.79
C GLY A 81 -5.04 5.33 15.36
N ASP A 82 -4.05 4.47 15.07
CA ASP A 82 -3.27 4.51 13.84
C ASP A 82 -3.67 3.45 12.80
N ASN A 83 -4.58 2.53 13.13
CA ASN A 83 -5.07 1.55 12.16
C ASN A 83 -5.84 2.20 11.00
N ASP A 84 -6.37 3.42 11.16
CA ASP A 84 -6.90 4.22 10.04
C ASP A 84 -5.79 4.50 9.01
N ARG A 85 -4.61 4.94 9.49
CA ARG A 85 -3.46 5.25 8.62
C ARG A 85 -2.83 3.98 8.06
N LEU A 86 -2.71 2.94 8.88
CA LEU A 86 -2.26 1.63 8.43
C LEU A 86 -3.16 1.11 7.31
N ALA A 87 -4.49 1.18 7.46
CA ALA A 87 -5.42 0.74 6.44
C ALA A 87 -5.27 1.53 5.14
N ALA A 88 -5.13 2.87 5.22
CA ALA A 88 -4.82 3.70 4.05
C ALA A 88 -3.50 3.31 3.39
N GLN A 89 -2.46 3.07 4.18
CA GLN A 89 -1.16 2.68 3.69
C GLN A 89 -1.18 1.30 3.02
N ILE A 90 -1.88 0.33 3.60
CA ILE A 90 -2.08 -0.99 2.99
C ILE A 90 -2.85 -0.85 1.69
N ALA A 91 -3.93 -0.06 1.66
CA ALA A 91 -4.69 0.22 0.43
C ALA A 91 -3.78 0.78 -0.68
N VAL A 92 -2.91 1.75 -0.37
CA VAL A 92 -1.93 2.28 -1.34
C VAL A 92 -0.88 1.22 -1.74
N THR A 93 -0.46 0.38 -0.79
CA THR A 93 0.56 -0.65 -1.01
C THR A 93 0.08 -1.70 -1.99
N VAL A 94 -1.15 -2.18 -1.83
CA VAL A 94 -1.77 -3.19 -2.70
C VAL A 94 -2.41 -2.60 -3.95
N GLY A 95 -2.48 -1.27 -4.06
CA GLY A 95 -3.13 -0.58 -5.17
C GLY A 95 -4.65 -0.81 -5.19
N ALA A 96 -5.30 -0.75 -4.02
CA ALA A 96 -6.74 -0.91 -3.89
C ALA A 96 -7.51 0.25 -4.54
N ASP A 97 -8.64 -0.07 -5.17
CA ASP A 97 -9.55 0.95 -5.72
C ASP A 97 -10.35 1.66 -4.61
N GLN A 98 -10.68 0.92 -3.55
CA GLN A 98 -11.52 1.41 -2.46
C GLN A 98 -10.99 0.94 -1.09
N LEU A 99 -11.10 1.83 -0.11
CA LEU A 99 -10.90 1.57 1.31
C LEU A 99 -12.19 1.88 2.07
N VAL A 100 -12.67 0.96 2.90
CA VAL A 100 -13.84 1.18 3.75
C VAL A 100 -13.43 1.15 5.21
N LEU A 101 -13.57 2.28 5.91
CA LEU A 101 -13.36 2.39 7.34
C LEU A 101 -14.70 2.19 8.07
N LEU A 102 -14.81 1.04 8.73
CA LEU A 102 -15.92 0.71 9.61
C LEU A 102 -15.67 1.29 11.01
N SER A 103 -16.36 2.37 11.36
CA SER A 103 -16.16 3.15 12.58
C SER A 103 -17.37 3.14 13.52
N ASP A 104 -17.22 3.73 14.69
CA ASP A 104 -18.30 4.17 15.56
C ASP A 104 -19.13 5.36 15.01
N VAL A 105 -18.59 6.15 14.08
CA VAL A 105 -19.29 7.24 13.38
C VAL A 105 -19.88 6.79 12.04
N ASP A 106 -20.97 7.43 11.61
CA ASP A 106 -21.66 7.15 10.35
C ASP A 106 -21.19 8.02 9.16
N GLY A 107 -20.16 8.82 9.36
CA GLY A 107 -19.52 9.64 8.33
C GLY A 107 -18.78 10.85 8.90
N PHE A 108 -18.42 11.76 8.00
CA PHE A 108 -17.77 13.03 8.28
C PHE A 108 -18.81 14.17 8.27
N TYR A 109 -18.71 15.08 9.23
CA TYR A 109 -19.66 16.17 9.46
C TYR A 109 -18.96 17.53 9.38
N SER A 110 -19.73 18.59 9.11
CA SER A 110 -19.24 19.98 9.09
C SER A 110 -18.74 20.48 10.45
N ALA A 111 -19.22 19.88 11.54
CA ALA A 111 -18.79 20.08 12.91
C ALA A 111 -19.09 18.80 13.72
N ASN A 112 -18.70 18.75 15.00
CA ASN A 112 -19.04 17.60 15.85
C ASN A 112 -20.57 17.58 16.11
N PRO A 113 -21.31 16.57 15.63
CA PRO A 113 -22.77 16.52 15.75
C PRO A 113 -23.27 16.33 17.18
N HIS A 114 -22.40 15.92 18.11
CA HIS A 114 -22.74 15.84 19.53
C HIS A 114 -22.66 17.20 20.25
N GLN A 115 -22.00 18.19 19.64
CA GLN A 115 -21.78 19.52 20.21
C GLN A 115 -22.53 20.61 19.43
N ASP A 116 -22.64 20.44 18.12
CA ASP A 116 -23.32 21.36 17.22
C ASP A 116 -24.52 20.66 16.56
N PRO A 117 -25.76 21.01 16.93
CA PRO A 117 -26.96 20.42 16.34
C PRO A 117 -27.18 20.85 14.88
N THR A 118 -26.45 21.85 14.39
CA THR A 118 -26.48 22.28 12.98
C THR A 118 -25.48 21.53 12.11
N ALA A 119 -24.66 20.64 12.69
CA ALA A 119 -23.71 19.82 11.96
C ALA A 119 -24.40 18.93 10.92
N THR A 120 -23.94 19.01 9.68
CA THR A 120 -24.47 18.23 8.56
C THR A 120 -23.43 17.22 8.09
N ARG A 121 -23.86 15.97 7.87
CA ARG A 121 -22.99 14.93 7.29
C ARG A 121 -22.71 15.23 5.82
N PHE A 122 -21.46 15.10 5.41
CA PHE A 122 -21.09 15.05 4.01
C PHE A 122 -21.39 13.66 3.45
N ASN A 123 -22.14 13.54 2.37
CA ASN A 123 -22.26 12.25 1.67
C ASN A 123 -21.02 11.99 0.79
N LEU A 124 -20.46 13.06 0.23
CA LEU A 124 -19.34 13.03 -0.71
C LEU A 124 -18.39 14.19 -0.43
N VAL A 125 -17.09 13.91 -0.47
CA VAL A 125 -15.99 14.87 -0.43
C VAL A 125 -15.13 14.58 -1.66
N GLU A 126 -15.27 15.42 -2.70
CA GLU A 126 -14.52 15.27 -3.95
C GLU A 126 -13.04 15.67 -3.77
N GLU A 127 -12.78 16.69 -2.97
CA GLU A 127 -11.44 17.18 -2.68
C GLU A 127 -11.26 17.47 -1.18
N ILE A 128 -10.16 16.99 -0.61
CA ILE A 128 -9.76 17.29 0.76
C ILE A 128 -9.00 18.61 0.76
N THR A 129 -9.74 19.71 0.92
CA THR A 129 -9.18 21.05 1.01
C THR A 129 -8.69 21.36 2.44
N PRO A 130 -7.85 22.39 2.65
CA PRO A 130 -7.47 22.83 3.99
C PRO A 130 -8.67 23.14 4.92
N MET A 131 -9.79 23.56 4.34
CA MET A 131 -11.04 23.79 5.08
C MET A 131 -11.67 22.48 5.57
N ILE A 132 -11.71 21.44 4.73
CA ILE A 132 -12.16 20.09 5.12
C ILE A 132 -11.26 19.52 6.21
N GLU A 133 -9.94 19.71 6.11
CA GLU A 133 -9.00 19.29 7.15
C GLU A 133 -9.26 20.01 8.48
N ALA A 134 -9.52 21.33 8.44
CA ALA A 134 -9.82 22.11 9.63
C ALA A 134 -11.13 21.68 10.32
N MET A 135 -12.15 21.25 9.55
CA MET A 135 -13.42 20.73 10.08
C MET A 135 -13.26 19.43 10.88
N ALA A 136 -12.17 18.67 10.67
CA ALA A 136 -11.89 17.46 11.45
C ALA A 136 -11.59 17.73 12.93
N GLY A 137 -11.35 18.99 13.29
CA GLY A 137 -11.13 19.47 14.65
C GLY A 137 -9.79 19.06 15.25
N ASP A 138 -9.52 19.59 16.46
CA ASP A 138 -8.45 19.10 17.32
C ASP A 138 -8.93 17.92 18.18
N PRO A 139 -8.03 17.02 18.61
CA PRO A 139 -8.41 15.88 19.44
C PRO A 139 -9.14 16.36 20.70
N ILE A 140 -10.37 15.89 20.91
CA ILE A 140 -11.06 16.11 22.19
C ILE A 140 -10.22 15.40 23.25
N SER A 141 -9.77 16.18 24.24
CA SER A 141 -8.87 15.74 25.29
C SER A 141 -9.37 14.48 26.01
N GLY A 142 -8.50 13.48 26.11
CA GLY A 142 -8.52 12.48 27.18
C GLY A 142 -9.17 11.13 26.92
N LEU A 143 -10.20 11.00 26.06
CA LEU A 143 -10.94 9.72 25.95
C LEU A 143 -11.14 9.12 24.55
N SER A 144 -11.07 9.89 23.46
CA SER A 144 -11.28 9.33 22.10
C SER A 144 -9.95 9.10 21.38
N LYS A 145 -9.40 7.89 21.52
CA LYS A 145 -8.14 7.43 20.93
C LYS A 145 -8.39 6.95 19.49
N GLY A 146 -8.42 7.87 18.51
CA GLY A 146 -8.70 7.58 17.09
C GLY A 146 -9.83 8.45 16.52
N GLY A 147 -9.61 9.76 16.43
CA GLY A 147 -10.63 10.75 16.09
C GLY A 147 -10.87 10.97 14.59
N MET A 148 -11.73 11.94 14.27
CA MET A 148 -11.99 12.30 12.86
C MET A 148 -10.72 12.76 12.12
N LYS A 149 -9.79 13.41 12.82
CA LYS A 149 -8.49 13.83 12.27
C LYS A 149 -7.67 12.67 11.69
N THR A 150 -7.61 11.51 12.36
CA THR A 150 -6.85 10.35 11.85
C THR A 150 -7.51 9.78 10.60
N LYS A 151 -8.84 9.78 10.54
CA LYS A 151 -9.62 9.35 9.38
C LYS A 151 -9.43 10.28 8.19
N ILE A 152 -9.39 11.60 8.39
CA ILE A 152 -9.08 12.54 7.30
C ILE A 152 -7.63 12.39 6.81
N MET A 153 -6.67 12.14 7.70
CA MET A 153 -5.30 11.82 7.29
C MET A 153 -5.22 10.52 6.49
N ALA A 154 -5.95 9.49 6.90
CA ALA A 154 -6.08 8.24 6.15
C ALA A 154 -6.73 8.48 4.78
N ALA A 155 -7.81 9.26 4.72
CA ALA A 155 -8.48 9.65 3.49
C ALA A 155 -7.50 10.31 2.52
N LYS A 156 -6.73 11.31 3.00
CA LYS A 156 -5.73 12.03 2.21
C LYS A 156 -4.67 11.10 1.62
N SER A 157 -4.16 10.17 2.42
CA SER A 157 -3.19 9.17 1.96
C SER A 157 -3.79 8.24 0.91
N ALA A 158 -5.01 7.73 1.15
CA ALA A 158 -5.70 6.83 0.23
C ALA A 158 -5.99 7.52 -1.11
N VAL A 159 -6.60 8.71 -1.11
CA VAL A 159 -6.96 9.42 -2.34
C VAL A 159 -5.74 9.85 -3.15
N ALA A 160 -4.64 10.22 -2.48
CA ALA A 160 -3.36 10.52 -3.13
C ALA A 160 -2.77 9.28 -3.84
N GLY A 161 -3.02 8.09 -3.29
CA GLY A 161 -2.65 6.81 -3.89
C GLY A 161 -3.67 6.27 -4.91
N GLY A 162 -4.68 7.06 -5.29
CA GLY A 162 -5.70 6.64 -6.26
C GLY A 162 -6.80 5.76 -5.68
N CYS A 163 -6.91 5.65 -4.35
CA CYS A 163 -7.89 4.83 -3.65
C CYS A 163 -8.99 5.72 -3.04
N SER A 164 -10.25 5.48 -3.40
CA SER A 164 -11.38 6.19 -2.79
C SER A 164 -11.67 5.62 -1.41
N MET A 165 -12.01 6.46 -0.43
CA MET A 165 -12.22 6.01 0.95
C MET A 165 -13.64 6.28 1.43
N ALA A 166 -14.30 5.31 2.04
CA ALA A 166 -15.55 5.50 2.76
C ALA A 166 -15.35 5.46 4.27
N ILE A 167 -16.10 6.29 5.00
CA ILE A 167 -16.30 6.17 6.45
C ILE A 167 -17.78 5.85 6.69
N MET A 168 -18.06 4.82 7.47
CA MET A 168 -19.43 4.46 7.84
C MET A 168 -19.49 3.77 9.20
N HIS A 169 -20.71 3.60 9.73
CA HIS A 169 -20.91 2.91 10.99
C HIS A 169 -20.69 1.39 10.84
N GLY A 170 -19.76 0.84 11.60
CA GLY A 170 -19.31 -0.55 11.50
C GLY A 170 -20.15 -1.57 12.27
N ALA A 171 -20.90 -1.13 13.29
CA ALA A 171 -21.69 -2.05 14.13
C ALA A 171 -23.05 -2.43 13.51
N VAL A 172 -23.39 -1.89 12.33
CA VAL A 172 -24.58 -2.34 11.61
C VAL A 172 -24.40 -3.78 11.11
N ALA A 173 -25.48 -4.55 11.06
CA ALA A 173 -25.42 -5.90 10.50
C ALA A 173 -25.03 -5.86 9.02
N ARG A 174 -24.05 -6.69 8.63
CA ARG A 174 -23.54 -6.79 7.25
C ARG A 174 -23.14 -5.41 6.68
N PRO A 175 -22.16 -4.73 7.27
CA PRO A 175 -21.88 -3.31 6.99
C PRO A 175 -21.53 -3.04 5.52
N LEU A 176 -20.79 -3.93 4.87
CA LEU A 176 -20.46 -3.78 3.45
C LEU A 176 -21.71 -3.88 2.55
N GLN A 177 -22.66 -4.75 2.87
CA GLN A 177 -23.93 -4.83 2.16
C GLN A 177 -24.80 -3.59 2.45
N ALA A 178 -24.80 -3.10 3.68
CA ALA A 178 -25.50 -1.88 4.06
C ALA A 178 -24.96 -0.67 3.29
N LEU A 179 -23.64 -0.55 3.12
CA LEU A 179 -23.00 0.50 2.31
C LEU A 179 -23.50 0.48 0.86
N GLN A 180 -23.51 -0.72 0.24
CA GLN A 180 -24.02 -0.90 -1.13
C GLN A 180 -25.50 -0.50 -1.26
N ASN A 181 -26.28 -0.68 -0.20
CA ASN A 181 -27.69 -0.30 -0.14
C ASN A 181 -27.92 1.17 0.26
N GLY A 182 -26.87 1.98 0.38
CA GLY A 182 -26.98 3.41 0.68
C GLY A 182 -27.15 3.75 2.17
N ALA A 183 -26.66 2.89 3.08
CA ALA A 183 -26.54 3.25 4.50
C ALA A 183 -25.76 4.56 4.69
N ALA A 184 -25.92 5.23 5.83
CA ALA A 184 -25.18 6.44 6.17
C ALA A 184 -23.65 6.26 6.00
N HIS A 185 -23.02 7.13 5.22
CA HIS A 185 -21.58 7.15 4.97
C HIS A 185 -21.10 8.51 4.45
N THR A 186 -19.78 8.66 4.38
CA THR A 186 -19.10 9.69 3.59
C THR A 186 -18.06 9.04 2.68
N TRP A 187 -18.10 9.35 1.38
CA TRP A 187 -17.04 9.03 0.44
C TRP A 187 -16.04 10.17 0.27
N PHE A 188 -14.76 9.84 0.22
CA PHE A 188 -13.65 10.70 -0.21
C PHE A 188 -13.16 10.16 -1.55
N LEU A 189 -13.26 10.95 -2.62
CA LEU A 189 -12.96 10.47 -3.96
C LEU A 189 -11.49 10.64 -4.32
N ALA A 190 -10.91 9.58 -4.89
CA ALA A 190 -9.64 9.70 -5.58
C ALA A 190 -9.83 10.39 -6.94
N GLN A 191 -8.93 11.31 -7.27
CA GLN A 191 -8.92 12.05 -8.54
C GLN A 191 -8.19 11.29 -9.66
N THR A 192 -7.85 10.01 -9.41
CA THR A 192 -7.05 9.15 -10.28
C THR A 192 -7.21 7.70 -9.86
N ASP A 193 -6.80 6.76 -10.72
CA ASP A 193 -6.68 5.35 -10.35
C ASP A 193 -5.33 5.02 -9.67
N PRO A 194 -5.23 3.87 -8.97
CA PRO A 194 -4.03 3.47 -8.26
C PRO A 194 -2.79 3.27 -9.15
N GLN A 195 -2.96 2.84 -10.41
CA GLN A 195 -1.84 2.63 -11.32
C GLN A 195 -1.24 3.96 -11.77
N ALA A 196 -2.09 4.93 -12.12
CA ALA A 196 -1.66 6.28 -12.47
C ALA A 196 -1.01 7.01 -11.27
N ALA A 197 -1.55 6.84 -10.06
CA ALA A 197 -0.93 7.36 -8.83
C ALA A 197 0.46 6.74 -8.60
N ARG A 198 0.58 5.42 -8.78
CA ARG A 198 1.84 4.69 -8.66
C ARG A 198 2.90 5.20 -9.62
N LYS A 199 2.56 5.32 -10.92
CA LYS A 199 3.46 5.83 -11.95
C LYS A 199 3.90 7.27 -11.67
N ARG A 200 2.98 8.13 -11.19
CA ARG A 200 3.31 9.48 -10.75
C ARG A 200 4.31 9.49 -9.60
N TRP A 201 4.12 8.65 -8.59
CA TRP A 201 5.07 8.52 -7.48
C TRP A 201 6.45 8.04 -7.96
N ILE A 202 6.51 7.05 -8.85
CA ILE A 202 7.78 6.60 -9.45
C ILE A 202 8.50 7.75 -10.17
N ASN A 203 7.75 8.60 -10.87
CA ASN A 203 8.28 9.75 -11.60
C ASN A 203 8.90 10.84 -10.71
N THR A 204 8.58 10.91 -9.42
CA THR A 204 9.21 11.87 -8.48
C THR A 204 10.56 11.41 -7.97
N LEU A 205 10.89 10.12 -8.13
CA LEU A 205 12.14 9.54 -7.65
C LEU A 205 13.32 9.92 -8.55
N LYS A 206 14.50 10.07 -7.94
CA LYS A 206 15.76 10.25 -8.66
C LYS A 206 16.33 8.92 -9.09
N THR A 207 16.83 8.85 -10.32
CA THR A 207 17.52 7.66 -10.83
C THR A 207 18.87 7.47 -10.13
N ARG A 208 19.27 6.22 -9.94
CA ARG A 208 20.53 5.82 -9.28
C ARG A 208 21.50 5.08 -10.22
N GLY A 209 21.03 4.73 -11.41
CA GLY A 209 21.83 4.15 -12.49
C GLY A 209 20.99 3.89 -13.73
N ASP A 210 21.60 3.25 -14.73
CA ASP A 210 21.01 3.03 -16.04
C ASP A 210 21.07 1.56 -16.45
N ILE A 211 20.04 1.10 -17.13
CA ILE A 211 19.96 -0.22 -17.75
C ILE A 211 19.73 -0.02 -19.25
N LEU A 212 20.59 -0.61 -20.07
CA LEU A 212 20.52 -0.51 -21.53
C LEU A 212 19.94 -1.80 -22.13
N LEU A 213 18.97 -1.64 -23.02
CA LEU A 213 18.16 -2.71 -23.58
C LEU A 213 18.50 -3.02 -25.03
N ASP A 214 18.44 -4.30 -25.40
CA ASP A 214 18.45 -4.68 -26.81
C ASP A 214 17.13 -4.31 -27.51
N ALA A 215 17.12 -4.35 -28.84
CA ALA A 215 15.96 -3.98 -29.64
C ALA A 215 14.71 -4.83 -29.35
N GLY A 216 14.88 -6.12 -29.01
CA GLY A 216 13.78 -7.02 -28.68
C GLY A 216 13.11 -6.64 -27.36
N ALA A 217 13.91 -6.30 -26.34
CA ALA A 217 13.42 -5.77 -25.08
C ALA A 217 12.75 -4.42 -25.24
N VAL A 218 13.26 -3.53 -26.11
CA VAL A 218 12.56 -2.25 -26.41
C VAL A 218 11.15 -2.53 -26.92
N GLN A 219 10.98 -3.44 -27.89
CA GLN A 219 9.65 -3.78 -28.42
C GLN A 219 8.73 -4.37 -27.35
N ALA A 220 9.27 -5.27 -26.50
CA ALA A 220 8.51 -5.84 -25.39
C ALA A 220 8.08 -4.77 -24.38
N LEU A 221 8.98 -3.84 -24.04
CA LEU A 221 8.73 -2.72 -23.15
C LEU A 221 7.58 -1.85 -23.67
N LEU A 222 7.65 -1.43 -24.94
CA LEU A 222 6.63 -0.60 -25.60
C LEU A 222 5.28 -1.31 -25.71
N SER A 223 5.26 -2.65 -25.69
CA SER A 223 4.02 -3.45 -25.62
C SER A 223 3.43 -3.60 -24.20
N GLY A 224 4.00 -2.92 -23.19
CA GLY A 224 3.51 -2.91 -21.81
C GLY A 224 3.92 -4.14 -20.99
N LYS A 225 4.96 -4.87 -21.41
CA LYS A 225 5.48 -6.04 -20.67
C LYS A 225 6.52 -5.62 -19.64
N SER A 226 6.71 -6.46 -18.64
CA SER A 226 7.81 -6.33 -17.67
C SER A 226 9.16 -6.50 -18.36
N LEU A 227 10.18 -5.81 -17.86
CA LEU A 227 11.56 -5.96 -18.33
C LEU A 227 12.18 -7.22 -17.72
N LEU A 228 12.65 -8.12 -18.58
CA LEU A 228 13.37 -9.34 -18.19
C LEU A 228 14.88 -9.14 -18.29
N PRO A 229 15.70 -9.87 -17.51
CA PRO A 229 17.16 -9.80 -17.60
C PRO A 229 17.72 -10.13 -19.00
N ALA A 230 17.04 -11.03 -19.72
CA ALA A 230 17.44 -11.52 -21.03
C ALA A 230 17.67 -10.41 -22.08
N GLY A 231 16.98 -9.28 -21.94
CA GLY A 231 17.08 -8.17 -22.89
C GLY A 231 17.97 -7.01 -22.43
N VAL A 232 18.71 -7.18 -21.34
CA VAL A 232 19.67 -6.20 -20.84
C VAL A 232 21.05 -6.54 -21.38
N PHE A 233 21.72 -5.59 -22.04
CA PHE A 233 23.09 -5.79 -22.54
C PHE A 233 24.14 -4.98 -21.78
N ALA A 234 23.75 -3.92 -21.05
CA ALA A 234 24.67 -3.15 -20.23
C ALA A 234 23.98 -2.52 -19.01
N VAL A 235 24.74 -2.36 -17.94
CA VAL A 235 24.31 -1.78 -16.65
C VAL A 235 25.33 -0.73 -16.21
N ARG A 236 24.88 0.48 -15.89
CA ARG A 236 25.71 1.61 -15.47
C ARG A 236 25.30 2.15 -14.11
N GLY A 237 26.27 2.68 -13.35
CA GLY A 237 26.06 3.23 -12.01
C GLY A 237 26.07 2.16 -10.91
N GLN A 238 25.70 2.57 -9.70
CA GLN A 238 25.52 1.66 -8.57
C GLN A 238 24.18 1.92 -7.91
N PHE A 239 23.42 0.85 -7.77
CA PHE A 239 22.06 0.88 -7.26
C PHE A 239 21.74 -0.42 -6.54
N GLU A 240 20.77 -0.33 -5.67
CA GLU A 240 20.30 -1.43 -4.86
C GLU A 240 18.90 -1.86 -5.28
N ARG A 241 18.49 -3.05 -4.83
CA ARG A 241 17.11 -3.48 -4.99
C ARG A 241 16.14 -2.41 -4.48
N GLY A 242 15.19 -2.06 -5.34
CA GLY A 242 14.17 -1.04 -5.12
C GLY A 242 14.57 0.35 -5.58
N ASP A 243 15.81 0.60 -5.96
CA ASP A 243 16.18 1.89 -6.53
C ASP A 243 15.53 2.11 -7.90
N LEU A 244 15.29 3.40 -8.21
CA LEU A 244 14.86 3.79 -9.54
C LEU A 244 16.07 3.81 -10.48
N VAL A 245 15.95 3.17 -11.63
CA VAL A 245 16.94 3.23 -12.71
C VAL A 245 16.32 3.81 -13.98
N ALA A 246 17.14 4.47 -14.80
CA ALA A 246 16.77 4.82 -16.15
C ALA A 246 16.83 3.58 -17.05
N ILE A 247 15.87 3.45 -17.97
CA ILE A 247 15.80 2.39 -18.96
C ILE A 247 16.09 3.04 -20.30
N LEU A 248 17.19 2.63 -20.94
CA LEU A 248 17.72 3.23 -22.16
C LEU A 248 17.71 2.22 -23.31
N GLY A 249 17.52 2.72 -24.53
CA GLY A 249 17.64 1.93 -25.76
C GLY A 249 19.08 1.63 -26.14
N PRO A 250 19.29 0.85 -27.22
CA PRO A 250 20.62 0.51 -27.73
C PRO A 250 21.48 1.73 -28.10
N ASP A 251 20.83 2.81 -28.53
CA ASP A 251 21.42 4.10 -28.92
C ASP A 251 21.57 5.08 -27.75
N GLY A 252 21.15 4.68 -26.55
CA GLY A 252 21.13 5.53 -25.35
C GLY A 252 19.90 6.43 -25.25
N ALA A 253 18.91 6.30 -26.13
CA ALA A 253 17.65 7.03 -26.01
C ALA A 253 16.92 6.64 -24.71
N ALA A 254 16.41 7.62 -23.97
CA ALA A 254 15.62 7.36 -22.78
C ALA A 254 14.27 6.75 -23.17
N LEU A 255 14.03 5.51 -22.73
CA LEU A 255 12.78 4.78 -22.96
C LEU A 255 11.84 4.84 -21.76
N GLY A 256 12.38 5.08 -20.57
CA GLY A 256 11.59 5.07 -19.36
C GLY A 256 12.45 4.97 -18.10
N ARG A 257 11.80 4.64 -16.99
CA ARG A 257 12.42 4.42 -15.69
C ARG A 257 11.59 3.44 -14.87
N GLY A 258 12.23 2.70 -13.98
CA GLY A 258 11.50 1.77 -13.11
C GLY A 258 12.29 1.28 -11.92
N LEU A 259 11.60 0.64 -10.98
CA LEU A 259 12.21 0.13 -9.77
C LEU A 259 12.82 -1.25 -10.02
N VAL A 260 14.13 -1.38 -9.78
CA VAL A 260 14.83 -2.65 -9.98
C VAL A 260 14.54 -3.65 -8.87
N ARG A 261 14.47 -4.93 -9.24
CA ARG A 261 14.26 -6.03 -8.29
C ARG A 261 15.57 -6.66 -7.80
N TYR A 262 16.71 -6.15 -8.27
CA TYR A 262 18.06 -6.66 -8.06
C TYR A 262 19.03 -5.52 -7.84
N SER A 263 20.15 -5.77 -7.14
CA SER A 263 21.25 -4.81 -7.07
C SER A 263 21.94 -4.67 -8.44
N ALA A 264 22.80 -3.66 -8.59
CA ALA A 264 23.57 -3.48 -9.81
C ALA A 264 24.48 -4.67 -10.13
N ASP A 265 25.10 -5.28 -9.10
CA ASP A 265 25.98 -6.44 -9.28
C ASP A 265 25.22 -7.69 -9.69
N GLU A 266 24.07 -7.95 -9.05
CA GLU A 266 23.18 -9.04 -9.44
C GLU A 266 22.66 -8.82 -10.86
N THR A 267 22.24 -7.59 -11.19
CA THR A 267 21.74 -7.24 -12.53
C THR A 267 22.79 -7.46 -13.60
N ARG A 268 24.07 -7.14 -13.34
CA ARG A 268 25.18 -7.44 -14.25
C ARG A 268 25.37 -8.94 -14.43
N ALA A 269 25.26 -9.73 -13.36
CA ALA A 269 25.44 -11.17 -13.41
C ALA A 269 24.34 -11.87 -14.22
N ILE A 270 23.10 -11.40 -14.16
CA ILE A 270 21.95 -12.00 -14.88
C ILE A 270 21.62 -11.34 -16.21
N ALA A 271 22.33 -10.28 -16.61
CA ALA A 271 22.11 -9.59 -17.88
C ALA A 271 22.30 -10.56 -19.06
N GLY A 272 21.34 -10.58 -19.99
CA GLY A 272 21.35 -11.49 -21.14
C GLY A 272 20.88 -12.92 -20.84
N HIS A 273 20.59 -13.26 -19.58
CA HIS A 273 20.13 -14.61 -19.20
C HIS A 273 18.61 -14.71 -19.09
N LYS A 274 18.07 -15.91 -19.33
CA LYS A 274 16.65 -16.20 -19.13
C LYS A 274 16.32 -16.26 -17.64
N SER A 275 15.08 -15.96 -17.28
CA SER A 275 14.63 -15.95 -15.89
C SER A 275 14.83 -17.29 -15.15
N ALA A 276 14.83 -18.42 -15.89
CA ALA A 276 15.08 -19.75 -15.33
C ALA A 276 16.54 -19.97 -14.88
N GLU A 277 17.49 -19.17 -15.38
CA GLU A 277 18.92 -19.28 -15.06
C GLU A 277 19.31 -18.48 -13.81
N ILE A 278 18.42 -17.61 -13.33
CA ILE A 278 18.70 -16.68 -12.22
C ILE A 278 19.15 -17.43 -10.96
N GLU A 279 18.47 -18.52 -10.60
CA GLU A 279 18.78 -19.29 -9.39
C GLU A 279 20.18 -19.90 -9.45
N GLN A 280 20.57 -20.40 -10.62
CA GLN A 280 21.90 -20.96 -10.83
C GLN A 280 22.99 -19.88 -10.75
N ILE A 281 22.72 -18.67 -11.26
CA ILE A 281 23.70 -17.58 -11.31
C ILE A 281 23.86 -16.90 -9.95
N LEU A 282 22.76 -16.64 -9.25
CA LEU A 282 22.76 -15.87 -7.99
C LEU A 282 22.79 -16.75 -6.74
N GLY A 283 22.55 -18.07 -6.88
CA GLY A 283 22.50 -19.01 -5.75
C GLY A 283 21.21 -18.95 -4.94
N TYR A 284 20.17 -18.26 -5.43
CA TYR A 284 18.86 -18.21 -4.80
C TYR A 284 17.73 -18.01 -5.82
N ALA A 285 16.53 -18.52 -5.52
CA ALA A 285 15.35 -18.34 -6.35
C ALA A 285 14.98 -16.84 -6.48
N GLY A 286 15.19 -16.27 -7.67
CA GLY A 286 14.95 -14.87 -7.96
C GLY A 286 13.55 -14.58 -8.54
N ARG A 287 13.22 -13.28 -8.64
CA ARG A 287 12.02 -12.81 -9.35
C ARG A 287 12.27 -12.81 -10.86
N ALA A 288 11.35 -13.36 -11.64
CA ALA A 288 11.54 -13.47 -13.09
C ALA A 288 11.80 -12.13 -13.81
N ALA A 289 11.10 -11.07 -13.40
CA ALA A 289 11.27 -9.73 -13.96
C ALA A 289 12.36 -8.94 -13.22
N LEU A 290 13.19 -8.24 -14.00
CA LEU A 290 14.16 -7.28 -13.50
C LEU A 290 13.47 -5.98 -13.04
N VAL A 291 12.53 -5.49 -13.86
CA VAL A 291 11.61 -4.39 -13.52
C VAL A 291 10.20 -4.83 -13.91
N HIS A 292 9.25 -4.74 -12.98
CA HIS A 292 7.86 -5.09 -13.27
C HIS A 292 7.15 -3.97 -14.02
N ARG A 293 6.20 -4.29 -14.91
CA ARG A 293 5.44 -3.29 -15.67
C ARG A 293 4.71 -2.26 -14.80
N ASP A 294 4.26 -2.66 -13.60
CA ASP A 294 3.54 -1.79 -12.67
C ASP A 294 4.51 -0.89 -11.85
N ASP A 295 5.78 -1.24 -11.85
CA ASP A 295 6.88 -0.48 -11.24
C ASP A 295 7.71 0.27 -12.28
N MET A 296 7.10 0.55 -13.45
CA MET A 296 7.76 1.15 -14.60
C MET A 296 6.92 2.27 -15.22
N VAL A 297 7.61 3.30 -15.69
CA VAL A 297 7.06 4.38 -16.49
C VAL A 297 7.86 4.45 -17.77
N ILE A 298 7.16 4.43 -18.91
CA ILE A 298 7.69 4.54 -20.27
C ILE A 298 7.34 5.93 -20.78
#